data_AF-A0A2Z4UV28-F1
#
_entry.id   AF-A0A2Z4UV28-F1
#
_cell.length_a   1.000
_cell.length_b   1.000
_cell.length_c   1.000
_cell.angle_alpha   90.00
_cell.angle_beta   90.00
_cell.angle_gamma   90.00
#
_symmetry.space_group_name_H-M   'P 1'
#
loop_
_entity.id
_entity.type
_entity.pdbx_description
1 polymer ?
#
loop_
_entity_poly.entity_id
_entity_poly.type
_entity_poly.pdbx_seq_one_letter_code
_entity_poly.pdbx_strand_id
1 'polypeptide(L)'
;MRHYRVASEVWVKRSRTSKATPVVISLPAEQRSFIAQLKHLIEMTGLEDEMWLLFGPRSRAVARYLSGQTIPKDAFCYDLAFRLADFLPEEMDAQRVGDRLMWAAGDARVARARERRVARLVRASGPRAAPAAASSPAVS
;
A
#
# COMPACT_ATOMS: atom_id res chain seq x y z
N MET A 1 -27.56 0.14 -25.58
CA MET A 1 -26.89 1.27 -24.86
C MET A 1 -27.41 1.49 -23.43
N ARG A 2 -27.44 0.45 -22.57
CA ARG A 2 -27.95 0.57 -21.18
C ARG A 2 -26.82 0.55 -20.13
N HIS A 3 -25.67 -0.05 -20.48
CA HIS A 3 -24.51 -0.21 -19.59
C HIS A 3 -23.74 1.10 -19.33
N TYR A 4 -23.68 2.02 -20.31
CA TYR A 4 -22.98 3.30 -20.16
C TYR A 4 -23.61 4.20 -19.09
N ARG A 5 -24.95 4.20 -18.97
CA ARG A 5 -25.68 5.04 -18.00
C ARG A 5 -25.43 4.61 -16.56
N VAL A 6 -25.40 3.29 -16.32
CA VAL A 6 -25.09 2.71 -15.01
C VAL A 6 -23.63 3.00 -14.62
N ALA A 7 -22.69 2.90 -15.55
CA ALA A 7 -21.29 3.24 -15.29
C ALA A 7 -21.12 4.72 -14.91
N SER A 8 -21.79 5.64 -15.61
CA SER A 8 -21.75 7.08 -15.28
C SER A 8 -22.38 7.39 -13.92
N GLU A 9 -23.49 6.76 -13.56
CA GLU A 9 -24.16 6.97 -12.27
C GLU A 9 -23.32 6.44 -11.09
N VAL A 10 -22.66 5.29 -11.27
CA VAL A 10 -21.72 4.75 -10.28
C VAL A 10 -20.50 5.66 -10.13
N TRP A 11 -20.00 6.21 -11.23
CA TRP A 11 -18.85 7.12 -11.21
C TRP A 11 -19.19 8.45 -10.50
N VAL A 12 -20.37 9.02 -10.77
CA VAL A 12 -20.89 10.24 -10.12
C VAL A 12 -21.21 10.00 -8.63
N LYS A 13 -21.72 8.83 -8.25
CA LYS A 13 -21.91 8.48 -6.83
C LYS A 13 -20.58 8.32 -6.09
N ARG A 14 -19.56 7.73 -6.73
CA ARG A 14 -18.22 7.60 -6.15
C ARG A 14 -17.51 8.94 -6.00
N SER A 15 -17.66 9.86 -6.95
CA SER A 15 -17.04 11.19 -6.87
C SER A 15 -17.66 12.09 -5.79
N ARG A 16 -18.91 11.83 -5.39
CA ARG A 16 -19.61 12.54 -4.31
C ARG A 16 -19.38 11.98 -2.91
N THR A 17 -18.76 10.81 -2.78
CA THR A 17 -18.43 10.26 -1.46
C THR A 17 -17.15 10.96 -0.98
N SER A 18 -17.23 11.70 0.14
CA SER A 18 -16.04 12.36 0.68
C SER A 18 -14.95 11.31 0.90
N LYS A 19 -13.71 11.63 0.52
CA LYS A 19 -12.57 10.73 0.78
C LYS A 19 -12.53 10.49 2.28
N ALA A 20 -12.75 9.24 2.68
CA ALA A 20 -12.69 8.86 4.09
C ALA A 20 -11.39 9.38 4.70
N THR A 21 -11.48 10.00 5.89
CA THR A 21 -10.32 10.57 6.57
C THR A 21 -9.19 9.52 6.61
N PRO A 22 -7.96 9.89 6.26
CA PRO A 22 -6.82 8.99 6.34
C PRO A 22 -6.74 8.36 7.74
N VAL A 23 -6.66 7.03 7.79
CA VAL A 23 -6.43 6.28 9.04
C VAL A 23 -4.95 5.97 9.08
N VAL A 24 -4.27 6.51 10.08
CA VAL A 24 -2.86 6.19 10.36
C VAL A 24 -2.82 4.81 11.00
N ILE A 25 -2.04 3.92 10.40
CA ILE A 25 -1.76 2.58 10.91
C ILE A 25 -0.25 2.43 11.05
N SER A 26 0.20 1.61 11.98
CA SER A 26 1.59 1.16 11.99
C SER A 26 1.87 0.30 10.74
N LEU A 27 3.13 0.23 10.34
CA LEU A 27 3.55 -0.62 9.23
C LEU A 27 3.40 -2.09 9.64
N PRO A 28 2.56 -2.92 8.98
CA PRO A 28 2.35 -4.31 9.36
C PRO A 28 3.64 -5.15 9.25
N ALA A 29 3.73 -6.24 10.02
CA ALA A 29 4.91 -7.12 10.03
C ALA A 29 5.18 -7.74 8.66
N GLU A 30 4.12 -8.13 7.96
CA GLU A 30 4.13 -8.71 6.63
C GLU A 30 4.67 -7.70 5.61
N GLN A 31 4.29 -6.42 5.74
CA GLN A 31 4.83 -5.36 4.90
C GLN A 31 6.31 -5.10 5.19
N ARG A 32 6.74 -5.18 6.46
CA ARG A 32 8.18 -5.10 6.80
C ARG A 32 8.96 -6.26 6.20
N SER A 33 8.41 -7.48 6.25
CA SER A 33 9.02 -8.66 5.64
C SER A 33 9.15 -8.51 4.12
N PHE A 34 8.10 -8.04 3.44
CA PHE A 34 8.16 -7.73 2.01
C PHE A 34 9.25 -6.68 1.71
N ILE A 35 9.32 -5.60 2.48
CA ILE A 35 10.33 -4.55 2.30
C ILE A 35 11.74 -5.11 2.49
N ALA A 36 11.96 -5.92 3.53
CA ALA A 36 13.25 -6.54 3.79
C ALA A 36 13.69 -7.45 2.64
N GLN A 37 12.76 -8.24 2.08
CA GLN A 37 13.03 -9.08 0.92
C GLN A 37 13.40 -8.25 -0.32
N LEU A 38 12.65 -7.17 -0.59
CA LEU A 38 12.96 -6.29 -1.72
C LEU A 38 14.30 -5.57 -1.55
N LYS A 39 14.62 -5.10 -0.33
CA LYS A 39 15.93 -4.50 -0.02
C LYS A 39 17.06 -5.48 -0.27
N HIS A 40 16.94 -6.69 0.26
CA HIS A 40 17.94 -7.72 0.08
C HIS A 40 18.20 -8.05 -1.40
N LEU A 41 17.14 -8.13 -2.21
CA LEU A 41 17.30 -8.33 -3.66
C LEU A 41 18.03 -7.17 -4.34
N ILE A 42 17.79 -5.92 -3.90
CA ILE A 42 18.50 -4.74 -4.42
C ILE A 42 19.97 -4.76 -3.99
N GLU A 43 20.25 -5.04 -2.72
CA GLU A 43 21.62 -5.14 -2.18
C GLU A 43 22.45 -6.21 -2.91
N MET A 44 21.83 -7.33 -3.29
CA MET A 44 22.51 -8.37 -4.08
C MET A 44 22.94 -7.93 -5.49
N THR A 45 22.36 -6.84 -6.02
CA THR A 45 22.79 -6.28 -7.30
C THR A 45 24.03 -5.37 -7.17
N GLY A 46 24.37 -4.92 -5.95
CA GLY A 46 25.40 -3.91 -5.71
C GLY A 46 25.08 -2.52 -6.28
N LEU A 47 23.81 -2.25 -6.59
CA LEU A 47 23.31 -1.01 -7.19
C LEU A 47 22.28 -0.32 -6.28
N GLU A 48 22.39 -0.49 -4.96
CA GLU A 48 21.48 0.10 -3.98
C GLU A 48 21.47 1.63 -4.00
N ASP A 49 22.60 2.26 -4.32
CA ASP A 49 22.72 3.72 -4.43
C ASP A 49 22.29 4.21 -5.83
N GLU A 50 22.41 3.34 -6.84
CA GLU A 50 22.06 3.60 -8.24
C GLU A 50 20.75 2.92 -8.66
N MET A 51 19.73 2.93 -7.79
CA MET A 51 18.39 2.33 -8.08
C MET A 51 17.77 2.77 -9.42
N TRP A 52 18.17 3.93 -9.95
CA TRP A 52 17.75 4.41 -11.26
C TRP A 52 18.25 3.56 -12.42
N LEU A 53 19.38 2.87 -12.29
CA LEU A 53 19.88 1.89 -13.26
C LEU A 53 19.00 0.64 -13.29
N LEU A 54 18.60 0.14 -12.12
CA LEU A 54 17.73 -1.04 -11.97
C LEU A 54 16.30 -0.78 -12.47
N PHE A 55 15.70 0.33 -12.06
CA PHE A 55 14.26 0.55 -12.18
C PHE A 55 13.87 1.68 -13.12
N GLY A 56 14.82 2.51 -13.57
CA GLY A 56 14.58 3.62 -14.49
C GLY A 56 13.42 4.52 -14.04
N PRO A 57 12.38 4.74 -14.88
CA PRO A 57 11.20 5.54 -14.52
C PRO A 57 10.43 5.01 -13.30
N ARG A 58 10.59 3.74 -12.93
CA ARG A 58 9.88 3.12 -11.82
C ARG A 58 10.57 3.31 -10.47
N SER A 59 11.78 3.88 -10.42
CA SER A 59 12.54 4.10 -9.18
C SER A 59 11.73 4.82 -8.12
N ARG A 60 10.92 5.82 -8.52
CA ARG A 60 10.01 6.52 -7.59
C ARG A 60 8.95 5.59 -6.98
N ALA A 61 8.40 4.65 -7.75
CA ALA A 61 7.45 3.68 -7.22
C ALA A 61 8.14 2.72 -6.24
N VAL A 62 9.35 2.26 -6.58
CA VAL A 62 10.14 1.38 -5.70
C VAL A 62 10.49 2.06 -4.39
N ALA A 63 10.93 3.32 -4.40
CA ALA A 63 11.16 4.09 -3.18
C ALA A 63 9.92 4.20 -2.27
N ARG A 64 8.71 4.26 -2.86
CA ARG A 64 7.45 4.24 -2.11
C ARG A 64 7.12 2.86 -1.52
N TYR A 65 7.54 1.79 -2.18
CA TYR A 65 7.45 0.44 -1.62
C TYR A 65 8.40 0.29 -0.43
N LEU A 66 9.66 0.67 -0.60
CA LEU A 66 10.71 0.58 0.43
C LEU A 66 10.42 1.42 1.68
N SER A 67 9.78 2.59 1.51
CA SER A 67 9.32 3.43 2.62
C SER A 67 8.00 2.96 3.25
N GLY A 68 7.39 1.89 2.76
CA GLY A 68 6.13 1.35 3.28
C GLY A 68 4.90 2.18 2.96
N GLN A 69 5.00 3.19 2.09
CA GLN A 69 3.86 4.02 1.68
C GLN A 69 2.85 3.24 0.85
N THR A 70 3.34 2.39 -0.06
CA THR A 70 2.53 1.57 -0.95
C THR A 70 3.04 0.13 -0.99
N ILE A 71 2.21 -0.80 -1.46
CA ILE A 71 2.58 -2.19 -1.72
C ILE A 71 2.32 -2.44 -3.21
N PRO A 72 3.24 -3.09 -3.96
CA PRO A 72 3.02 -3.36 -5.37
C PRO A 72 1.81 -4.29 -5.59
N LYS A 73 1.27 -4.23 -6.80
CA LYS A 73 0.32 -5.23 -7.31
C LYS A 73 1.08 -6.39 -7.94
N ASP A 74 0.40 -7.51 -8.13
CA ASP A 74 0.98 -8.78 -8.61
C ASP A 74 1.84 -8.60 -9.87
N ALA A 75 1.31 -7.93 -10.90
CA ALA A 75 2.05 -7.65 -12.13
C ALA A 75 3.34 -6.85 -11.89
N PHE A 76 3.33 -5.92 -10.93
CA PHE A 76 4.52 -5.15 -10.58
C PHE A 76 5.56 -6.00 -9.82
N CYS A 77 5.17 -7.09 -9.15
CA CYS A 77 6.12 -7.99 -8.50
C CYS A 77 6.96 -8.74 -9.55
N TYR A 78 6.33 -9.24 -10.61
CA TYR A 78 7.05 -9.84 -11.73
C TYR A 78 7.93 -8.82 -12.45
N ASP A 79 7.41 -7.62 -12.73
CA ASP A 79 8.22 -6.57 -13.37
C ASP A 79 9.44 -6.16 -12.53
N LEU A 80 9.36 -6.22 -11.19
CA LEU A 80 10.51 -6.01 -10.31
C LEU A 80 11.52 -7.16 -10.45
N ALA A 81 11.04 -8.40 -10.41
CA ALA A 81 11.88 -9.57 -10.51
C ALA A 81 12.64 -9.64 -11.85
N PHE A 82 11.97 -9.41 -12.98
CA PHE A 82 12.61 -9.40 -14.30
C PHE A 82 13.70 -8.33 -14.41
N ARG A 83 13.49 -7.14 -13.83
CA ARG A 83 14.50 -6.07 -13.84
C ARG A 83 15.70 -6.38 -12.97
N LEU A 84 15.47 -7.05 -11.84
CA LEU A 84 16.54 -7.46 -10.94
C LEU A 84 17.33 -8.63 -11.51
N ALA A 85 16.68 -9.53 -12.25
CA ALA A 85 17.29 -10.74 -12.79
C ALA A 85 18.53 -10.47 -13.64
N ASP A 86 18.55 -9.37 -14.41
CA ASP A 86 19.71 -8.97 -15.23
C ASP A 86 20.98 -8.67 -14.40
N PHE A 87 20.83 -8.45 -13.08
CA PHE A 87 21.91 -8.06 -12.17
C PHE A 87 22.08 -9.04 -11.00
N LEU A 88 21.21 -10.03 -10.88
CA LEU A 88 21.27 -11.05 -9.84
C LEU A 88 22.18 -12.20 -10.28
N PRO A 89 22.70 -13.01 -9.33
CA PRO A 89 23.42 -14.23 -9.66
C PRO A 89 22.61 -15.16 -10.58
N GLU A 90 23.27 -15.83 -11.54
CA GLU A 90 22.61 -16.65 -12.57
C GLU A 90 21.75 -17.78 -12.00
N GLU A 91 22.02 -18.23 -10.78
CA GLU A 91 21.24 -19.26 -10.09
C GLU A 91 19.86 -18.76 -9.61
N MET A 92 19.63 -17.44 -9.63
CA MET A 92 18.38 -16.81 -9.22
C MET A 92 17.41 -16.69 -10.40
N ASP A 93 16.52 -17.67 -10.52
CA ASP A 93 15.44 -17.63 -11.49
C ASP A 93 14.45 -16.47 -11.22
N ALA A 94 14.32 -15.59 -12.22
CA ALA A 94 13.43 -14.42 -12.20
C ALA A 94 11.98 -14.80 -11.88
N GLN A 95 11.51 -15.95 -12.39
CA GLN A 95 10.14 -16.40 -12.17
C GLN A 95 9.91 -16.73 -10.69
N ARG A 96 10.83 -17.51 -10.08
CA ARG A 96 10.80 -17.83 -8.64
C ARG A 96 10.89 -16.58 -7.76
N VAL A 97 11.73 -15.62 -8.13
CA VAL A 97 11.83 -14.32 -7.42
C VAL A 97 10.51 -13.56 -7.51
N GLY A 98 9.91 -13.51 -8.70
CA GLY A 98 8.62 -12.88 -8.96
C GLY A 98 7.49 -13.50 -8.13
N ASP A 99 7.41 -14.83 -8.11
CA ASP A 99 6.43 -15.56 -7.31
C ASP A 99 6.59 -15.23 -5.82
N ARG A 100 7.81 -15.29 -5.30
CA ARG A 100 8.10 -14.96 -3.89
C ARG A 100 7.69 -13.53 -3.53
N LEU A 101 8.03 -12.56 -4.39
CA LEU A 101 7.63 -11.16 -4.19
C LEU A 101 6.11 -10.98 -4.27
N MET A 102 5.44 -11.69 -5.16
CA MET A 102 3.98 -11.67 -5.30
C MET A 102 3.30 -12.18 -4.03
N TRP A 103 3.74 -13.34 -3.51
CA TRP A 103 3.21 -13.91 -2.25
C TRP A 103 3.41 -12.94 -1.09
N ALA A 104 4.63 -12.45 -0.88
CA ALA A 104 4.93 -11.50 0.20
C ALA A 104 4.13 -10.19 0.08
N ALA A 105 3.95 -9.67 -1.14
CA ALA A 105 3.12 -8.49 -1.39
C ALA A 105 1.62 -8.78 -1.17
N GLY A 106 1.17 -10.00 -1.42
CA GLY A 106 -0.16 -10.51 -1.08
C GLY A 106 -0.43 -10.41 0.41
N ASP A 107 0.43 -11.05 1.21
CA ASP A 107 0.33 -11.07 2.67
C ASP A 107 0.36 -9.65 3.24
N ALA A 108 1.28 -8.82 2.75
CA ALA A 108 1.37 -7.41 3.16
C ALA A 108 0.07 -6.63 2.88
N ARG A 109 -0.59 -6.85 1.73
CA ARG A 109 -1.85 -6.19 1.39
C ARG A 109 -2.99 -6.65 2.29
N VAL A 110 -3.09 -7.95 2.56
CA VAL A 110 -4.11 -8.54 3.44
C VAL A 110 -3.94 -8.00 4.85
N ALA A 111 -2.73 -8.04 5.39
CA ALA A 111 -2.41 -7.52 6.71
C ALA A 111 -2.73 -6.02 6.82
N ARG A 112 -2.33 -5.22 5.82
CA ARG A 112 -2.64 -3.79 5.79
C ARG A 112 -4.15 -3.52 5.74
N ALA A 113 -4.91 -4.33 5.00
CA ALA A 113 -6.37 -4.21 4.97
C ALA A 113 -6.99 -4.55 6.34
N ARG A 114 -6.49 -5.60 7.00
CA ARG A 114 -6.90 -5.99 8.36
C ARG A 114 -6.62 -4.88 9.38
N GLU A 115 -5.40 -4.34 9.42
CA GLU A 115 -5.03 -3.25 10.33
C GLU A 115 -5.90 -2.00 10.11
N ARG A 116 -6.15 -1.63 8.85
CA ARG A 116 -7.06 -0.50 8.54
C ARG A 116 -8.49 -0.77 9.00
N ARG A 117 -8.95 -2.01 8.91
CA ARG A 117 -10.29 -2.38 9.39
C ARG A 117 -10.37 -2.25 10.91
N VAL A 118 -9.38 -2.78 11.63
CA VAL A 118 -9.31 -2.67 13.09
C VAL A 118 -9.27 -1.20 13.53
N ALA A 119 -8.38 -0.39 12.95
CA ALA A 119 -8.25 1.02 13.28
C ALA A 119 -9.54 1.83 13.01
N ARG A 120 -10.29 1.47 11.96
CA ARG A 120 -11.62 2.07 11.71
C ARG A 120 -12.65 1.67 12.74
N LEU A 121 -12.67 0.40 13.15
CA LEU A 121 -13.60 -0.09 14.18
C LEU A 121 -13.33 0.62 15.51
N VAL A 122 -12.06 0.72 15.94
CA VAL A 122 -11.66 1.44 17.15
C VAL A 122 -12.13 2.90 17.12
N ARG A 123 -11.97 3.58 15.98
CA ARG A 123 -12.46 4.96 15.82
C ARG A 123 -13.98 5.05 15.89
N ALA A 124 -14.72 4.09 15.34
CA ALA A 124 -16.18 4.09 15.37
C ALA A 124 -16.73 3.79 16.77
N SER A 125 -16.00 3.03 17.59
CA SER A 125 -16.35 2.69 18.97
C SER A 125 -15.84 3.68 20.04
N GLY A 126 -15.07 4.70 19.65
CA GLY A 126 -14.64 5.76 20.58
C GLY A 126 -15.84 6.57 21.10
N PRO A 127 -15.72 7.21 22.28
CA PRO A 127 -16.84 7.92 22.89
C PRO A 127 -17.39 8.96 21.92
N ARG A 128 -18.66 8.79 21.54
CA ARG A 128 -19.44 9.81 20.85
C ARG A 128 -19.42 11.03 21.74
N ALA A 129 -18.66 12.06 21.36
CA ALA A 129 -18.62 13.32 22.10
C ALA A 129 -20.06 13.72 22.40
N ALA A 130 -20.41 13.77 23.69
CA ALA A 130 -21.72 14.21 24.13
C ALA A 130 -21.92 15.63 23.58
N PRO A 131 -23.12 15.98 23.08
CA PRO A 131 -23.38 17.34 22.63
C PRO A 131 -23.08 18.28 23.80
N ALA A 132 -22.25 19.30 23.54
CA ALA A 132 -21.89 20.31 24.51
C ALA A 132 -23.17 20.85 25.16
N ALA A 133 -23.29 20.67 26.47
CA ALA A 133 -24.40 21.20 27.24
C ALA A 133 -24.47 22.71 27.00
N ALA A 134 -25.62 23.17 26.50
CA ALA A 134 -25.90 24.59 26.32
C ALA A 134 -25.85 25.27 27.69
N SER A 135 -24.84 26.10 27.90
CA SER A 135 -24.76 26.98 29.06
C SER A 135 -25.84 28.05 28.92
N SER A 136 -26.96 27.89 29.64
CA SER A 136 -27.90 28.99 29.86
C SER A 136 -27.23 30.07 30.70
N PRO A 137 -27.29 31.36 30.32
CA PRO A 137 -26.84 32.43 31.18
C PRO A 137 -27.90 32.64 32.27
N ALA A 138 -27.50 32.49 33.53
CA ALA A 138 -28.30 32.91 34.68
C ALA A 138 -28.31 34.44 34.72
N VAL A 139 -29.51 35.01 34.66
CA VAL A 139 -29.80 36.42 34.92
C VAL A 139 -29.75 36.63 36.43
N SER A 140 -28.99 37.63 36.89
CA SER A 140 -29.26 38.44 38.08
C SER A 140 -28.49 39.75 37.98
#